data_AF-A0A968IAT9-F1
#
_entry.id   AF-A0A968IAT9-F1
#
_cell.length_a   1.000
_cell.length_b   1.000
_cell.length_c   1.000
_cell.angle_alpha   90.00
_cell.angle_beta   90.00
_cell.angle_gamma   90.00
#
_symmetry.space_group_name_H-M   'P 1'
#
loop_
_entity.id
_entity.type
_entity.pdbx_description
1 polymer ?
#
loop_
_entity_poly.entity_id
_entity_poly.type
_entity_poly.pdbx_seq_one_letter_code
_entity_poly.pdbx_strand_id
1 'polypeptide(L)'
;MQPVANQGRETLKLIYIIGSYPLLTTTFIDREIQLLRQWGNELKIIAIRRPTGQLSEEQLALQKAVLYLLPVHWLGLFVGQFAFSRATASRLYGHIALFVDPPPPQPESVAD
;
A
#
# COMPACT_ATOMS: atom_id res chain seq x y z
N MET A 1 3.72 5.46 -45.98
CA MET A 1 4.36 5.52 -44.65
C MET A 1 4.82 6.96 -44.43
N GLN A 2 4.09 7.73 -43.63
CA GLN A 2 4.48 9.10 -43.29
C GLN A 2 5.46 9.07 -42.10
N PRO A 3 6.53 9.88 -42.09
CA PRO A 3 7.41 9.99 -40.95
C PRO A 3 6.66 10.70 -39.83
N VAL A 4 6.47 10.04 -38.69
CA VAL A 4 5.87 10.65 -37.50
C VAL A 4 6.84 11.72 -37.01
N ALA A 5 6.43 12.98 -37.16
CA ALA A 5 7.19 14.15 -36.78
C ALA A 5 7.65 14.06 -35.32
N ASN A 6 8.96 14.20 -35.12
CA ASN A 6 9.62 14.24 -33.83
C ASN A 6 9.29 15.58 -33.14
N GLN A 7 8.07 15.73 -32.62
CA GLN A 7 7.75 16.83 -31.71
C GLN A 7 8.62 16.66 -30.47
N GLY A 8 9.29 17.74 -30.05
CA GLY A 8 10.38 17.76 -29.06
C GLY A 8 10.18 16.71 -27.99
N ARG A 9 11.05 15.69 -27.96
CA ARG A 9 10.95 14.59 -27.01
C ARG A 9 11.26 15.12 -25.63
N GLU A 10 10.25 15.66 -24.96
CA GLU A 10 10.32 15.91 -23.54
C GLU A 10 10.55 14.56 -22.87
N THR A 11 11.61 14.49 -22.08
CA THR A 11 11.92 13.31 -21.27
C THR A 11 10.74 13.03 -20.35
N LEU A 12 10.03 11.94 -20.62
CA LEU A 12 8.89 11.55 -19.79
C LEU A 12 9.41 10.96 -18.48
N LYS A 13 8.81 11.39 -17.36
CA LYS A 13 9.00 10.79 -16.05
C LYS A 13 7.90 9.77 -15.81
N LEU A 14 8.27 8.50 -15.85
CA LEU A 14 7.34 7.38 -15.83
C LEU A 14 7.52 6.59 -14.53
N ILE A 15 6.39 6.19 -13.93
CA ILE A 15 6.35 5.30 -12.77
C ILE A 15 5.60 4.03 -13.18
N TYR A 16 6.27 2.89 -13.12
CA TYR A 16 5.70 1.58 -13.41
C TYR A 16 5.32 0.90 -12.09
N ILE A 17 4.04 0.56 -11.93
CA ILE A 17 3.53 -0.14 -10.73
C ILE A 17 3.21 -1.58 -11.10
N ILE A 18 3.87 -2.53 -10.45
CA ILE A 18 3.77 -3.98 -10.74
C ILE A 18 3.42 -4.73 -9.46
N GLY A 19 2.61 -5.80 -9.55
CA GLY A 19 2.27 -6.64 -8.40
C GLY A 19 3.50 -7.30 -7.75
N SER A 20 4.23 -8.11 -8.50
CA SER A 20 5.46 -8.80 -8.06
C SER A 20 6.50 -8.75 -9.18
N TYR A 21 7.72 -8.32 -8.86
CA TYR A 21 8.78 -8.15 -9.86
C TYR A 21 10.17 -8.18 -9.21
N PRO A 22 11.21 -8.75 -9.84
CA PRO A 22 11.20 -9.48 -11.11
C PRO A 22 10.75 -10.95 -10.99
N LEU A 23 10.09 -11.50 -12.01
CA LEU A 23 9.68 -12.91 -12.11
C LEU A 23 10.15 -13.53 -13.44
N LEU A 24 10.24 -14.86 -13.53
CA LEU A 24 10.59 -15.54 -14.80
C LEU A 24 9.59 -15.24 -15.93
N THR A 25 8.33 -14.98 -15.60
CA THR A 25 7.26 -14.68 -16.56
C THR A 25 7.16 -13.20 -16.93
N THR A 26 7.98 -12.31 -16.35
CA THR A 26 7.91 -10.86 -16.60
C THR A 26 8.81 -10.38 -17.73
N THR A 27 9.24 -11.27 -18.63
CA THR A 27 10.15 -10.94 -19.75
C THR A 27 9.62 -9.88 -20.69
N PHE A 28 8.29 -9.78 -20.88
CA PHE A 28 7.67 -8.71 -21.65
C PHE A 28 7.89 -7.35 -20.98
N ILE A 29 7.70 -7.29 -19.66
CA ILE A 29 7.92 -6.08 -18.86
C ILE A 29 9.39 -5.66 -18.96
N ASP A 30 10.32 -6.61 -18.90
CA ASP A 30 11.76 -6.32 -19.03
C ASP A 30 12.10 -5.68 -20.37
N ARG A 31 11.57 -6.22 -21.47
CA ARG A 31 11.79 -5.68 -22.83
C ARG A 31 11.19 -4.29 -22.98
N GLU A 32 9.99 -4.07 -22.46
CA GLU A 32 9.32 -2.76 -22.50
C GLU A 32 10.09 -1.70 -21.69
N ILE A 33 10.52 -2.04 -20.47
CA ILE A 33 11.36 -1.19 -19.62
C ILE A 33 12.65 -0.81 -20.36
N GLN A 34 13.30 -1.77 -21.01
CA GLN A 34 14.52 -1.52 -21.77
C GLN A 34 14.28 -0.55 -22.93
N LEU A 35 13.22 -0.73 -23.71
CA LEU A 35 12.88 0.16 -24.82
C LEU A 35 12.57 1.59 -24.33
N LEU A 36 11.79 1.72 -23.26
CA LEU A 36 11.46 3.02 -22.66
C LEU A 36 12.71 3.76 -22.15
N ARG A 37 13.65 3.04 -21.54
CA ARG A 37 14.95 3.60 -21.11
C ARG A 37 15.83 3.99 -22.30
N GLN A 38 15.88 3.17 -23.36
CA GLN A 38 16.62 3.47 -24.59
C GLN A 38 16.11 4.73 -25.30
N TRP A 39 14.81 5.02 -25.17
CA TRP A 39 14.22 6.26 -25.67
C TRP A 39 14.54 7.51 -24.81
N GLY A 40 15.31 7.34 -23.73
CA GLY A 40 15.79 8.44 -22.88
C GLY A 40 14.82 8.86 -21.79
N ASN A 41 13.80 8.06 -21.47
CA ASN A 41 12.83 8.37 -20.42
C ASN A 41 13.38 8.08 -19.01
N GLU A 42 12.98 8.86 -18.02
CA GLU A 42 13.28 8.60 -16.61
C GLU A 42 12.22 7.62 -16.07
N LEU A 43 12.63 6.39 -15.77
CA LEU A 43 11.71 5.33 -15.34
C LEU A 43 12.01 4.89 -13.91
N LYS A 44 10.99 4.97 -13.04
CA LYS A 44 11.00 4.37 -11.69
C LYS A 44 10.07 3.17 -11.64
N ILE A 45 10.54 2.07 -11.07
CA ILE A 45 9.75 0.83 -10.94
C ILE A 45 9.36 0.67 -9.47
N ILE A 46 8.07 0.50 -9.23
CA ILE A 46 7.49 0.22 -7.93
C ILE A 46 6.83 -1.16 -7.99
N ALA A 47 7.29 -2.09 -7.16
CA ALA A 47 6.69 -3.41 -7.02
C ALA A 47 5.93 -3.50 -5.69
N ILE A 48 4.71 -4.05 -5.71
CA ILE A 48 3.92 -4.21 -4.49
C ILE A 48 4.58 -5.25 -3.59
N ARG A 49 5.02 -6.39 -4.12
CA ARG A 49 5.64 -7.49 -3.39
C ARG A 49 7.02 -7.83 -3.95
N ARG A 50 7.92 -8.27 -3.05
CA ARG A 50 9.15 -8.93 -3.45
C ARG A 50 8.84 -10.29 -4.08
N PRO A 51 9.56 -10.70 -5.14
CA PRO A 51 9.40 -12.01 -5.73
C PRO A 51 9.85 -13.09 -4.74
N THR A 52 9.15 -14.21 -4.72
CA THR A 52 9.46 -15.38 -3.88
C THR A 52 10.14 -16.43 -4.75
N GLY A 53 11.35 -16.87 -4.36
CA GLY A 53 12.12 -17.90 -5.07
C GLY A 53 13.59 -17.54 -5.28
N GLN A 54 14.34 -18.45 -5.90
CA GLN A 54 15.71 -18.16 -6.34
C GLN A 54 15.65 -17.27 -7.58
N LEU A 55 16.32 -16.12 -7.50
CA LEU A 55 16.48 -15.19 -8.62
C LEU A 55 17.79 -15.50 -9.34
N SER A 56 17.80 -15.37 -10.67
CA SER A 56 19.05 -15.35 -11.44
C SER A 56 19.87 -14.09 -11.12
N GLU A 57 21.16 -14.09 -11.47
CA GLU A 57 22.02 -12.92 -11.27
C GLU A 57 21.49 -11.67 -12.00
N GLU A 58 20.93 -11.83 -13.19
CA GLU A 58 20.30 -10.75 -13.95
C GLU A 58 19.07 -10.19 -13.22
N GLN A 59 18.24 -11.07 -12.65
CA GLN A 59 17.07 -10.67 -11.86
C GLN A 59 17.48 -9.99 -10.54
N LEU A 60 18.58 -10.41 -9.92
CA LEU A 60 19.14 -9.73 -8.76
C LEU A 60 19.61 -8.30 -9.09
N ALA A 61 20.19 -8.10 -10.27
CA ALA A 61 20.56 -6.77 -10.74
C ALA A 61 19.31 -5.88 -10.94
N LEU A 62 18.24 -6.42 -11.54
CA LEU A 62 16.97 -5.72 -11.73
C LEU A 62 16.30 -5.37 -10.40
N GLN A 63 16.31 -6.29 -9.43
CA GLN A 63 15.74 -6.08 -8.10
C GLN A 63 16.31 -4.84 -7.39
N LYS A 64 17.60 -4.52 -7.58
CA LYS A 64 18.22 -3.34 -6.97
C LYS A 64 17.64 -2.01 -7.46
N ALA A 65 17.04 -2.00 -8.66
CA ALA A 65 16.44 -0.82 -9.26
C ALA A 65 14.94 -0.67 -8.94
N VAL A 66 14.37 -1.55 -8.12
CA VAL A 66 12.94 -1.63 -7.84
C VAL A 66 12.66 -1.16 -6.42
N LEU A 67 11.73 -0.21 -6.30
CA LEU A 67 11.19 0.19 -5.01
C LEU A 67 10.08 -0.79 -4.61
N TYR A 68 10.24 -1.46 -3.46
CA TYR A 68 9.23 -2.37 -2.96
C TYR A 68 8.30 -1.66 -1.96
N LEU A 69 7.00 -1.66 -2.26
CA LEU A 69 5.99 -1.01 -1.42
C LEU A 69 5.72 -1.80 -0.13
N LEU A 70 5.61 -3.13 -0.23
CA LEU A 70 5.56 -3.99 0.95
C LEU A 70 6.98 -4.44 1.30
N PRO A 71 7.33 -4.27 2.59
CA PRO A 71 7.17 -5.43 3.44
C PRO A 71 6.17 -5.13 4.55
N VAL A 72 5.32 -6.09 4.86
CA VAL A 72 4.69 -6.10 6.17
C VAL A 72 5.81 -6.31 7.18
N HIS A 73 6.25 -5.23 7.83
CA HIS A 73 7.11 -5.32 9.00
C HIS A 73 6.27 -6.00 10.08
N TRP A 74 6.50 -7.28 10.36
CA TRP A 74 5.74 -8.05 11.35
C TRP A 74 5.66 -7.32 12.70
N LEU A 75 6.76 -6.68 13.11
CA LEU A 75 6.81 -5.82 14.29
C LEU A 75 5.81 -4.66 14.23
N GLY A 76 5.68 -4.00 13.07
CA GLY A 76 4.69 -2.93 12.86
C GLY A 76 3.25 -3.43 12.95
N LEU A 77 2.97 -4.65 12.45
CA LEU A 77 1.66 -5.28 12.64
C LEU A 77 1.37 -5.55 14.12
N PHE A 78 2.32 -6.13 14.86
CA PHE A 78 2.11 -6.41 16.27
C PHE A 78 1.94 -5.13 17.08
N VAL A 79 2.81 -4.14 16.90
CA VAL A 79 2.68 -2.83 17.58
C VAL A 79 1.34 -2.17 17.25
N GLY A 80 0.91 -2.21 15.99
CA GLY A 80 -0.40 -1.69 15.58
C GLY A 80 -1.56 -2.40 16.28
N GLN A 81 -1.52 -3.73 16.35
CA GLN A 81 -2.54 -4.53 17.05
C GLN A 81 -2.56 -4.27 18.57
N PHE A 82 -1.40 -4.16 19.22
CA PHE A 82 -1.29 -3.82 20.64
C PHE A 82 -1.76 -2.38 20.94
N ALA A 83 -1.44 -1.42 20.07
CA ALA A 83 -1.92 -0.05 20.20
C ALA A 83 -3.44 0.04 20.01
N PHE A 84 -3.98 -0.67 19.01
CA PHE A 84 -5.42 -0.71 18.72
C PHE A 84 -6.22 -1.39 19.84
N SER A 85 -5.73 -2.49 20.41
CA SER A 85 -6.40 -3.18 21.52
C SER A 85 -6.46 -2.31 22.77
N ARG A 86 -5.39 -1.59 23.11
CA ARG A 86 -5.39 -0.61 24.22
C ARG A 86 -6.34 0.56 23.97
N ALA A 87 -6.36 1.12 22.76
CA ALA A 87 -7.23 2.24 22.42
C ALA A 87 -8.72 1.85 22.43
N THR A 88 -9.05 0.64 21.98
CA THR A 88 -10.44 0.15 21.93
C THR A 88 -10.96 -0.24 23.31
N ALA A 89 -10.13 -0.85 24.16
CA ALA A 89 -10.49 -1.17 25.54
C ALA A 89 -10.91 0.07 26.34
N SER A 90 -10.22 1.20 26.16
CA SER A 90 -10.55 2.46 26.86
C SER A 90 -11.88 3.09 26.45
N ARG A 91 -12.41 2.76 25.26
CA ARG A 91 -13.73 3.23 24.78
C ARG A 91 -14.88 2.37 25.25
N LEU A 92 -14.64 1.08 25.53
CA LEU A 92 -15.69 0.17 25.98
C LEU A 92 -16.10 0.42 27.45
N TYR A 93 -15.16 0.85 28.31
CA TYR A 93 -15.47 1.20 29.71
C TYR A 93 -16.21 2.53 29.87
N GLY A 94 -16.22 3.41 28.87
CA GLY A 94 -16.95 4.69 28.92
C GLY A 94 -18.47 4.55 28.85
N HIS A 95 -19.00 3.43 28.35
CA HIS A 95 -20.44 3.22 28.18
C HIS A 95 -21.16 2.59 29.38
N ILE A 96 -20.43 2.02 30.36
CA ILE A 96 -21.06 1.42 31.55
C ILE A 96 -21.33 2.49 32.64
N ALA A 97 -20.64 3.63 32.60
CA ALA A 97 -20.81 4.70 33.60
C ALA A 97 -22.08 5.57 33.39
N LEU A 98 -22.82 5.39 32.29
CA LEU A 98 -23.94 6.26 31.91
C LEU A 98 -25.31 5.56 32.01
N PHE A 99 -25.40 4.50 32.81
CA PHE A 99 -26.65 3.74 33.04
C PHE A 99 -27.02 3.60 34.52
N VAL A 100 -26.46 4.46 35.38
CA VAL A 100 -26.73 4.51 36.83
C VAL A 100 -27.36 5.86 37.19
N ASP A 101 -28.38 6.29 36.46
CA ASP A 101 -29.34 7.27 36.97
C ASP A 101 -30.73 6.63 36.88
N PRO A 102 -31.32 6.19 38.01
CA PRO A 102 -32.71 5.79 37.99
C PRO A 102 -33.56 7.00 37.59
N PRO A 103 -34.58 6.82 36.73
CA PRO A 103 -35.46 7.92 36.36
C PRO A 103 -36.08 8.53 37.62
N PRO A 104 -36.21 9.87 37.70
CA PRO A 104 -36.83 10.51 38.86
C PRO A 104 -38.25 9.96 39.06
N PRO A 105 -38.69 9.77 40.31
CA PRO A 105 -40.02 9.25 40.60
C PRO A 105 -41.08 10.15 39.95
N GLN A 106 -41.97 9.52 39.18
CA GLN A 106 -43.15 10.18 38.61
C GLN A 106 -44.01 10.70 39.78
N PRO A 107 -44.48 11.96 39.75
CA PRO A 107 -45.38 12.44 40.78
C PRO A 107 -46.64 11.58 40.78
N GLU A 108 -46.90 10.96 41.93
CA GLU A 108 -48.10 10.19 42.17
C GLU A 108 -49.32 11.08 41.86
N SER A 109 -50.12 10.65 40.90
CA SER A 109 -51.43 11.23 40.59
C SER A 109 -52.35 10.97 41.79
N VAL A 110 -52.33 11.87 42.78
CA VAL A 110 -53.25 11.89 43.91
C VAL A 110 -54.44 12.77 43.55
N ALA A 111 -55.62 12.14 43.49
CA ALA A 111 -56.99 12.68 43.54
C ALA A 111 -57.41 13.66 42.41
N ASP A 112 -58.57 13.54 41.77
CA ASP A 112 -59.93 13.27 42.29
C ASP A 112 -60.76 12.30 41.43
#